data_AF-A0A359D736-F1
#
_entry.id   AF-A0A359D736-F1
#
_cell.length_a   1.000
_cell.length_b   1.000
_cell.length_c   1.000
_cell.angle_alpha   90.00
_cell.angle_beta   90.00
_cell.angle_gamma   90.00
#
_symmetry.space_group_name_H-M   'P 1'
#
loop_
_entity.id
_entity.type
_entity.pdbx_description
1 polymer ?
#
loop_
_entity_poly.entity_id
_entity_poly.type
_entity_poly.pdbx_seq_one_letter_code
_entity_poly.pdbx_strand_id
1 'polypeptide(L)' 'EDVLYLLNGLGIATGIDMDKLIGAGQRICAVLDKPNGSRVARARLASA' A
#
# COMPACT_ATOMS: atom_id res chain seq x y z
N GLU A 1 -1.69 -2.57 -2.73
CA GLU A 1 -0.37 -1.90 -2.88
C GLU A 1 0.65 -2.78 -3.62
N ASP A 2 0.56 -4.10 -3.50
CA ASP A 2 1.52 -5.04 -4.13
C ASP A 2 1.62 -4.92 -5.67
N VAL A 3 0.49 -4.72 -6.36
CA VAL A 3 0.48 -4.50 -7.82
C VAL A 3 1.14 -3.18 -8.20
N LEU A 4 0.82 -2.11 -7.47
CA LEU A 4 1.44 -0.80 -7.71
C LEU A 4 2.95 -0.86 -7.49
N TYR A 5 3.41 -1.61 -6.50
CA TYR A 5 4.82 -1.84 -6.23
C TYR A 5 5.51 -2.56 -7.40
N LEU A 6 4.87 -3.59 -7.98
CA LEU A 6 5.35 -4.25 -9.18
C LEU A 6 5.45 -3.28 -10.37
N LEU A 7 4.38 -2.53 -10.66
CA LEU A 7 4.34 -1.61 -11.78
C LEU A 7 5.40 -0.52 -11.67
N ASN A 8 5.61 0.02 -10.46
CA ASN A 8 6.67 0.98 -10.19
C ASN A 8 8.06 0.36 -10.41
N GLY A 9 8.27 -0.90 -9.99
CA GLY A 9 9.53 -1.63 -10.24
C GLY A 9 9.79 -1.93 -11.71
N LEU A 10 8.74 -2.03 -12.53
CA LEU A 10 8.81 -2.19 -13.98
C LEU A 10 8.94 -0.85 -14.74
N GLY A 11 8.98 0.28 -14.03
CA GLY A 11 9.04 1.61 -14.64
C GLY A 11 7.75 2.04 -15.34
N ILE A 12 6.62 1.39 -15.04
CA ILE A 12 5.32 1.73 -15.63
C ILE A 12 4.70 2.87 -14.80
N ALA A 13 4.51 4.02 -15.43
CA ALA A 13 3.84 5.15 -14.81
C ALA A 13 2.34 4.87 -14.62
N THR A 14 1.87 4.92 -13.38
CA THR A 14 0.46 4.68 -13.01
C THR A 14 -0.27 5.96 -12.59
N GLY A 15 0.47 7.03 -12.24
CA GLY A 15 -0.11 8.25 -11.68
C GLY A 15 -0.66 8.11 -10.26
N ILE A 16 -0.42 6.97 -9.60
CA ILE A 16 -0.92 6.70 -8.24
C ILE A 16 0.18 6.98 -7.22
N ASP A 17 -0.19 7.71 -6.17
CA ASP A 17 0.64 7.98 -5.00
C ASP A 17 0.57 6.77 -4.04
N MET A 18 1.73 6.13 -3.81
CA MET A 18 1.84 4.94 -2.98
C MET A 18 1.49 5.21 -1.51
N ASP A 19 1.92 6.33 -0.95
CA ASP A 19 1.73 6.63 0.47
C ASP A 19 0.26 6.96 0.75
N LYS A 20 -0.40 7.67 -0.18
CA LYS A 20 -1.86 7.89 -0.09
C LYS A 20 -2.65 6.59 -0.22
N LEU A 21 -2.22 5.67 -1.09
CA LEU A 21 -2.87 4.37 -1.25
C LEU A 21 -2.75 3.52 0.02
N ILE A 22 -1.54 3.46 0.61
CA ILE A 22 -1.31 2.78 1.90
C ILE A 22 -2.17 3.39 3.00
N GLY A 23 -2.23 4.73 3.09
CA GLY A 23 -3.05 5.42 4.09
C GLY A 23 -4.54 5.09 3.97
N ALA A 24 -5.07 5.05 2.74
CA ALA A 24 -6.46 4.66 2.49
C ALA A 24 -6.72 3.19 2.87
N GLY A 25 -5.82 2.27 2.49
CA GLY A 25 -5.89 0.85 2.83
C GLY A 25 -5.84 0.61 4.35
N GLN A 26 -4.90 1.27 5.03
CA GLN A 26 -4.75 1.17 6.48
C GLN A 26 -5.99 1.69 7.22
N ARG A 27 -6.60 2.79 6.74
CA ARG A 27 -7.81 3.35 7.33
C ARG A 27 -8.98 2.37 7.29
N ILE A 28 -9.24 1.75 6.13
CA ILE A 28 -10.37 0.80 6.02
C ILE A 28 -10.10 -0.48 6.81
N CYS A 29 -8.86 -0.97 6.82
CA CYS A 29 -8.45 -2.11 7.64
C CYS A 29 -8.68 -1.85 9.14
N ALA A 30 -8.34 -0.66 9.63
CA ALA A 30 -8.61 -0.26 11.01
C ALA A 30 -10.12 -0.21 11.34
N VAL A 31 -10.95 0.28 10.41
CA VAL A 31 -12.41 0.30 10.57
C VAL A 31 -13.00 -1.12 10.61
N LEU A 32 -12.43 -2.04 9.83
CA LEU A 32 -12.88 -3.43 9.75
C LEU A 32 -12.30 -4.32 10.86
N ASP A 33 -11.50 -3.77 11.77
CA ASP A 33 -10.71 -4.50 12.78
C ASP A 33 -9.94 -5.69 12.18
N LYS A 34 -9.31 -5.43 11.02
CA LYS A 34 -8.55 -6.43 10.27
C LYS A 34 -7.15 -5.92 9.96
N PRO A 35 -6.12 -6.79 9.99
CA PRO A 35 -4.79 -6.41 9.56
C PRO A 35 -4.78 -6.10 8.06
N ASN A 36 -3.89 -5.17 7.64
CA ASN A 36 -3.69 -4.89 6.23
C ASN A 36 -3.13 -6.13 5.51
N GLY A 37 -3.81 -6.54 4.43
CA GLY A 37 -3.47 -7.73 3.66
C GLY A 37 -2.26 -7.56 2.73
N SER A 38 -1.81 -6.34 2.45
CA SER A 38 -0.68 -6.10 1.57
C SER A 38 0.66 -6.29 2.27
N ARG A 39 1.56 -7.01 1.60
CA ARG A 39 2.94 -7.19 2.07
C ARG A 39 3.72 -5.89 2.00
N VAL A 40 3.55 -5.14 0.92
CA VAL A 40 4.22 -3.84 0.72
C VAL A 40 3.75 -2.82 1.75
N ALA A 41 2.44 -2.74 2.01
CA ALA A 41 1.91 -1.83 3.03
C ALA A 41 2.46 -2.15 4.41
N ARG A 42 2.49 -3.43 4.80
CA ARG A 42 3.06 -3.86 6.09
C ARG A 42 4.54 -3.54 6.22
N ALA A 43 5.33 -3.78 5.17
CA ALA A 43 6.75 -3.45 5.18
C ALA A 43 7.00 -1.93 5.29
N ARG A 44 6.22 -1.12 4.58
CA ARG A 44 6.29 0.34 4.62
C ARG A 44 5.87 0.90 5.97
N LEU A 45 4.78 0.39 6.55
CA LEU A 45 4.28 0.81 7.87
C LEU A 45 5.20 0.39 9.03
N ALA A 46 5.98 -0.69 8.87
CA ALA A 46 6.96 -1.11 9.87
C ALA A 46 8.29 -0.32 9.79
N SER A 47 8.55 0.33 8.65
CA SER A 47 9.78 1.09 8.39
C SER A 47 9.59 2.61 8.51
N ALA A 48 8.36 3.05 8.82
CA ALA A 48 7.96 4.44 9.02
C ALA A 48 7.86 4.73 10.52
#